data_AF-A0A1V3XD62-F1
#
_entry.id   AF-A0A1V3XD62-F1
#
_cell.length_a   1.000
_cell.length_b   1.000
_cell.length_c   1.000
_cell.angle_alpha   90.00
_cell.angle_beta   90.00
_cell.angle_gamma   90.00
#
_symmetry.space_group_name_H-M   'P 1'
#
loop_
_entity.id
_entity.type
_entity.pdbx_description
1 polymer ?
#
loop_
_entity_poly.entity_id
_entity_poly.type
_entity_poly.pdbx_seq_one_letter_code
_entity_poly.pdbx_strand_id
1 'polypeptide(L)'
;MGPCERSDLTAGQVRVAVAAVGVNFRDVLVALGMYPGGGELGVDGAGVVVEVGPGVSGVAVGDVVMGLLGVAGPRRWWINGW
;
A
#
# COMPACT_ATOMS: atom_id res chain seq x y z
N MET A 1 -9.42 -16.63 -7.85
CA MET A 1 -9.16 -15.67 -6.76
C MET A 1 -10.14 -14.53 -6.96
N GLY A 2 -11.12 -14.36 -6.07
CA GLY A 2 -12.13 -13.31 -6.22
C GLY A 2 -11.51 -11.91 -6.07
N PRO A 3 -12.22 -10.84 -6.45
CA PRO A 3 -11.78 -9.50 -6.13
C PRO A 3 -11.60 -9.40 -4.61
N CYS A 4 -10.48 -8.82 -4.18
CA CYS A 4 -10.30 -8.52 -2.77
C CYS A 4 -11.43 -7.60 -2.32
N GLU A 5 -12.10 -7.95 -1.22
CA GLU A 5 -13.24 -7.19 -0.71
C GLU A 5 -12.81 -5.75 -0.41
N ARG A 6 -13.58 -4.79 -0.91
CA ARG A 6 -13.26 -3.37 -0.75
C ARG A 6 -13.73 -2.95 0.64
N SER A 7 -12.79 -2.71 1.55
CA SER A 7 -13.06 -2.15 2.89
C SER A 7 -13.12 -0.63 2.85
N ASP A 8 -13.94 -0.01 3.70
CA ASP A 8 -13.99 1.45 3.86
C ASP A 8 -12.64 2.03 4.33
N LEU A 9 -12.32 3.25 3.91
CA LEU A 9 -11.13 3.98 4.36
C LEU A 9 -11.33 4.55 5.76
N THR A 10 -10.35 4.36 6.63
CA THR A 10 -10.30 5.06 7.93
C THR A 10 -9.59 6.40 7.81
N ALA A 11 -9.58 7.18 8.90
CA ALA A 11 -8.87 8.45 8.94
C ALA A 11 -7.38 8.28 8.57
N GLY A 12 -6.87 9.20 7.76
CA GLY A 12 -5.47 9.20 7.31
C GLY A 12 -5.14 8.22 6.17
N GLN A 13 -6.13 7.52 5.59
CA GLN A 13 -5.91 6.56 4.52
C GLN A 13 -6.29 7.10 3.15
N VAL A 14 -5.59 6.63 2.11
CA VAL A 14 -5.97 6.81 0.71
C VAL A 14 -6.01 5.45 0.03
N ARG A 15 -6.86 5.30 -0.99
CA ARG A 15 -6.84 4.14 -1.87
C ARG A 15 -6.10 4.49 -3.14
N VAL A 16 -5.18 3.61 -3.52
CA VAL A 16 -4.38 3.77 -4.74
C VAL A 16 -4.72 2.63 -5.71
N ALA A 17 -5.05 2.97 -6.95
CA ALA A 17 -5.00 2.03 -8.06
C ALA A 17 -3.52 1.83 -8.42
N VAL A 18 -2.93 0.77 -7.86
CA VAL A 18 -1.52 0.44 -8.02
C VAL A 18 -1.24 0.07 -9.48
N ALA A 19 -0.28 0.74 -10.09
CA ALA A 19 0.18 0.48 -11.46
C ALA A 19 1.45 -0.38 -11.48
N ALA A 20 2.32 -0.23 -10.48
CA ALA A 20 3.55 -1.00 -10.35
C ALA A 20 3.93 -1.20 -8.88
N VAL A 21 4.60 -2.32 -8.60
CA VAL A 21 5.13 -2.70 -7.28
C VAL A 21 6.61 -3.03 -7.44
N GLY A 22 7.42 -2.58 -6.49
CA GLY A 22 8.84 -2.92 -6.43
C GLY A 22 9.06 -4.33 -5.93
N VAL A 23 10.15 -4.95 -6.39
CA VAL A 23 10.62 -6.24 -5.87
C VAL A 23 12.04 -6.05 -5.37
N ASN A 24 12.24 -6.29 -4.09
CA ASN A 24 13.51 -6.20 -3.40
C ASN A 24 14.04 -7.60 -3.04
N PHE A 25 15.34 -7.70 -2.71
CA PHE A 25 15.91 -8.94 -2.16
C PHE A 25 15.21 -9.38 -0.86
N ARG A 26 14.71 -8.42 -0.08
CA ARG A 26 13.84 -8.68 1.08
C ARG A 26 12.68 -9.60 0.70
N ASP A 27 12.02 -9.38 -0.43
CA ASP A 27 10.87 -10.18 -0.87
C ASP A 27 11.28 -11.62 -1.16
N VAL A 28 12.49 -11.83 -1.69
CA VAL A 28 13.05 -13.19 -1.87
C VAL A 28 13.25 -13.86 -0.51
N LEU A 29 13.82 -13.16 0.47
CA LEU A 29 14.01 -13.71 1.82
C LEU A 29 12.67 -13.99 2.52
N VAL A 30 11.65 -13.15 2.31
CA VAL A 30 10.29 -13.37 2.82
C VAL A 30 9.68 -14.60 2.16
N ALA A 31 9.77 -14.72 0.84
CA ALA A 31 9.23 -15.86 0.10
C ALA A 31 9.91 -17.20 0.49
N LEU A 32 11.20 -17.15 0.85
CA LEU A 32 11.94 -18.31 1.33
C LEU A 32 11.77 -18.58 2.84
N GLY A 33 11.01 -17.76 3.57
CA GLY A 33 10.83 -17.90 5.02
C GLY A 33 12.09 -17.59 5.84
N MET A 34 13.07 -16.91 5.24
CA MET A 34 14.37 -16.58 5.84
C MET A 34 14.42 -15.17 6.43
N TYR A 35 13.38 -14.35 6.20
CA TYR A 35 13.34 -12.99 6.73
C TYR A 35 12.97 -13.00 8.22
N PRO A 36 13.81 -12.47 9.13
CA PRO A 36 13.52 -12.45 10.56
C PRO A 36 12.21 -11.72 10.88
N GLY A 37 11.31 -12.38 11.59
CA GLY A 37 9.97 -11.83 11.91
C GLY A 37 8.95 -11.94 10.76
N GLY A 38 9.33 -12.58 9.64
CA GLY A 38 8.47 -12.72 8.47
C GLY A 38 8.28 -11.40 7.72
N GLY A 39 7.28 -11.36 6.85
CA GLY A 39 6.95 -10.15 6.12
C GLY A 39 5.93 -10.40 5.03
N GLU A 40 5.44 -9.32 4.48
CA GLU A 40 4.64 -9.34 3.27
C GLU A 40 5.51 -8.96 2.07
N LEU A 41 5.07 -9.41 0.90
CA LEU A 41 5.73 -9.13 -0.38
C LEU A 41 5.21 -7.81 -0.96
N GLY A 42 6.09 -7.09 -1.66
CA GLY A 42 5.68 -5.94 -2.48
C GLY A 42 5.21 -4.75 -1.64
N VAL A 43 6.07 -4.30 -0.73
CA VAL A 43 5.79 -3.22 0.24
C VAL A 43 6.01 -1.82 -0.32
N ASP A 44 6.48 -1.69 -1.56
CA ASP A 44 6.69 -0.42 -2.25
C ASP A 44 6.04 -0.42 -3.62
N GLY A 45 5.54 0.74 -4.06
CA GLY A 45 4.92 0.83 -5.37
C GLY A 45 4.44 2.23 -5.73
N ALA A 46 3.84 2.33 -6.91
CA ALA A 46 3.34 3.55 -7.50
C ALA A 46 1.99 3.34 -8.18
N GLY A 47 1.18 4.39 -8.21
CA GLY A 47 -0.15 4.35 -8.81
C GLY A 47 -0.86 5.70 -8.71
N VAL A 48 -2.19 5.65 -8.85
CA VAL A 48 -3.05 6.84 -8.82
C VAL A 48 -4.02 6.76 -7.64
N VAL A 49 -4.19 7.86 -6.91
CA VAL A 49 -5.19 7.94 -5.84
C VAL A 49 -6.60 7.87 -6.44
N VAL A 50 -7.42 6.94 -5.97
CA VAL A 50 -8.82 6.73 -6.43
C VAL A 50 -9.86 7.00 -5.35
N GLU A 51 -9.45 7.13 -4.09
CA GLU A 51 -10.32 7.45 -2.96
C GLU A 51 -9.48 8.07 -1.83
N VAL A 52 -10.03 9.05 -1.12
CA VAL A 52 -9.35 9.74 -0.01
C VAL A 52 -10.22 9.62 1.24
N GLY A 53 -9.64 9.11 2.33
CA GLY A 53 -10.30 8.93 3.61
C GLY A 53 -10.33 10.21 4.46
N PRO A 54 -11.05 10.20 5.59
CA PRO A 54 -11.21 11.37 6.45
C PRO A 54 -9.87 11.93 6.96
N GLY A 55 -9.75 13.25 7.00
CA GLY A 55 -8.59 13.93 7.60
C GLY A 55 -7.28 13.83 6.82
N VAL A 56 -7.29 13.29 5.59
CA VAL A 56 -6.15 13.38 4.68
C VAL A 56 -6.11 14.75 4.01
N SER A 57 -4.96 15.41 4.06
CA SER A 57 -4.66 16.62 3.29
C SER A 57 -3.36 16.45 2.50
N GLY A 58 -3.15 17.27 1.46
CA GLY A 58 -1.93 17.25 0.66
C GLY A 58 -1.90 16.26 -0.52
N VAL A 59 -2.92 15.40 -0.64
CA VAL A 59 -3.15 14.52 -1.80
C VAL A 59 -4.63 14.48 -2.15
N ALA A 60 -4.95 14.30 -3.43
CA ALA A 60 -6.30 14.27 -3.98
C ALA A 60 -6.49 13.10 -4.96
N VAL A 61 -7.76 12.77 -5.25
CA VAL A 61 -8.10 11.79 -6.28
C VAL A 61 -7.54 12.25 -7.63
N GLY A 62 -6.87 11.34 -8.33
CA GLY A 62 -6.18 11.62 -9.59
C GLY A 62 -4.68 11.87 -9.45
N ASP A 63 -4.18 12.11 -8.23
CA ASP A 63 -2.75 12.31 -8.01
C ASP A 63 -1.95 11.03 -8.26
N VAL A 64 -0.82 11.19 -8.93
CA VAL A 64 0.19 10.13 -9.09
C VAL A 64 1.05 10.10 -7.84
N VAL A 65 1.08 8.94 -7.17
CA VAL A 65 1.79 8.76 -5.91
C VAL A 65 2.72 7.55 -5.97
N MET A 66 3.82 7.62 -5.22
CA MET A 66 4.74 6.52 -4.97
C MET A 66 5.07 6.49 -3.48
N GLY A 67 5.30 5.31 -2.94
CA GLY A 67 5.81 5.17 -1.58
C GLY A 67 5.82 3.73 -1.10
N LEU A 68 6.00 3.58 0.21
CA LEU A 68 5.78 2.31 0.87
C LEU A 68 4.28 2.06 0.96
N LEU A 69 3.80 1.16 0.12
CA LEU A 69 2.45 0.63 0.15
C LEU A 69 2.43 -0.41 1.27
N GLY A 70 2.32 0.01 2.53
CA GLY A 70 2.13 -0.95 3.63
C GLY A 70 0.95 -1.87 3.29
N VAL A 71 1.11 -3.20 3.40
CA VAL A 71 0.11 -4.23 3.09
C VAL A 71 -0.75 -3.93 1.86
N ALA A 72 -0.45 -4.50 0.69
CA ALA A 72 -1.43 -4.56 -0.40
C ALA A 72 -2.63 -5.48 -0.02
N GLY A 73 -3.51 -4.99 0.87
CA GLY A 73 -4.59 -5.73 1.51
C GLY A 73 -5.29 -4.94 2.64
N PRO A 74 -6.44 -5.39 3.16
CA PRO A 74 -7.35 -4.59 3.98
C PRO A 74 -6.88 -4.30 5.43
N ARG A 75 -5.59 -4.47 5.76
CA ARG A 75 -5.12 -4.38 7.14
C ARG A 75 -3.89 -3.50 7.27
N ARG A 76 -4.17 -2.23 7.61
CA ARG A 76 -3.29 -1.22 8.25
C ARG A 76 -2.39 -0.44 7.29
N TRP A 77 -2.86 0.75 6.93
CA TRP A 77 -2.14 1.75 6.12
C TRP A 77 -1.64 2.90 7.01
N TRP A 78 -0.34 3.18 6.97
CA TRP A 78 0.31 4.36 7.58
C TRP A 78 1.25 4.96 6.54
N ILE A 79 1.00 6.20 6.13
CA ILE A 79 1.96 7.02 5.39
C ILE A 79 2.29 8.19 6.33
N ASN A 80 3.42 8.11 7.06
CA ASN A 80 3.91 9.26 7.82
C ASN A 80 4.70 10.16 6.87
N GLY A 81 4.22 11.38 6.69
CA GLY A 81 5.02 12.49 6.15
C GLY A 81 4.44 13.13 4.88
N TRP A 82 3.31 13.82 5.03
CA TRP A 82 3.02 15.12 4.40
C TRP A 82 2.24 15.96 5.40
#